data_AF-K0IJ73-F1
#
_entry.id   AF-K0IJ73-F1
#
_cell.length_a   1.000
_cell.length_b   1.000
_cell.length_c   1.000
_cell.angle_alpha   90.00
_cell.angle_beta   90.00
_cell.angle_gamma   90.00
#
_symmetry.space_group_name_H-M   'P 1'
#
loop_
_entity.id
_entity.type
_entity.pdbx_description
1 polymer ?
#
loop_
_entity_poly.entity_id
_entity_poly.type
_entity_poly.pdbx_seq_one_letter_code
_entity_poly.pdbx_strand_id
1 'polypeptide(L)' 'MDGGPTWSNRNTRSLGEVYAGEELEVKYIVSEKKEDKGYGILAIDFEISMVRDKKLVIVSHKNLYRIKRLSPGSHS' A
#
# COMPACT_ATOMS: atom_id res chain seq x y z
N MET A 1 -15.23 -6.96 6.64
CA MET A 1 -13.80 -6.55 6.52
C MET A 1 -13.65 -5.50 7.59
N ASP A 2 -13.45 -5.93 8.84
CA ASP A 2 -13.87 -5.13 9.99
C ASP A 2 -12.63 -4.48 10.59
N GLY A 3 -12.32 -3.31 10.04
CA GLY A 3 -11.24 -2.45 10.48
C GLY A 3 -11.50 -1.93 11.89
N GLY A 4 -10.48 -2.01 12.74
CA GLY A 4 -10.55 -1.63 14.14
C GLY A 4 -10.82 -0.14 14.39
N PRO A 5 -11.30 0.21 15.60
CA PRO A 5 -11.96 1.48 15.91
C PRO A 5 -11.06 2.73 15.95
N THR A 6 -9.73 2.61 15.81
CA THR A 6 -8.81 3.75 15.89
C THR A 6 -8.53 4.40 14.55
N TRP A 7 -8.91 3.76 13.44
CA TRP A 7 -8.62 4.20 12.09
C TRP A 7 -9.94 4.23 11.32
N SER A 8 -10.44 5.41 10.98
CA SER A 8 -11.75 5.61 10.33
C SER A 8 -11.76 5.11 8.89
N ASN A 9 -11.57 3.80 8.70
CA ASN A 9 -11.76 3.01 7.47
C ASN A 9 -11.14 3.58 6.17
N ARG A 10 -10.23 4.56 6.26
CA ARG A 10 -9.54 5.20 5.14
C ARG A 10 -8.11 4.72 5.13
N ASN A 11 -7.80 3.73 4.29
CA ASN A 11 -6.43 3.24 4.14
C ASN A 11 -5.47 4.33 3.64
N THR A 12 -5.96 5.46 3.14
CA THR A 12 -5.17 6.55 2.56
C THR A 12 -5.51 7.90 3.20
N ARG A 13 -4.50 8.74 3.46
CA ARG A 13 -4.63 10.09 4.02
C ARG A 13 -3.72 11.08 3.30
N SER A 14 -4.26 12.26 3.01
CA SER A 14 -3.47 13.43 2.61
C SER A 14 -2.92 14.15 3.84
N LEU A 15 -1.62 14.40 3.85
CA LEU A 15 -0.88 15.14 4.88
C LEU A 15 -0.59 16.59 4.47
N GLY A 16 -0.75 16.91 3.19
CA GLY A 16 -0.57 18.25 2.64
C GLY A 16 -1.33 18.41 1.33
N GLU A 17 -1.30 19.63 0.80
CA GLU A 17 -1.86 19.96 -0.49
C GLU A 17 -0.96 19.45 -1.62
N VAL A 18 -1.59 19.05 -2.73
CA VAL A 18 -0.96 18.65 -3.97
C VAL A 18 -1.71 19.33 -5.09
N TYR A 19 -0.99 20.01 -5.97
CA TYR A 19 -1.52 20.77 -7.09
C TYR A 19 -1.28 20.04 -8.41
N ALA A 20 -2.15 20.28 -9.39
CA ALA A 20 -2.00 19.70 -10.73
C ALA A 20 -0.68 20.17 -11.38
N GLY A 21 0.05 19.22 -11.96
CA GLY A 21 1.36 19.47 -12.57
C GLY A 21 2.55 19.34 -11.64
N GLU A 22 2.34 19.10 -10.33
CA GLU A 22 3.45 18.77 -9.42
C GLU A 22 3.97 17.35 -9.65
N GLU A 23 5.30 17.21 -9.60
CA GLU A 23 5.97 15.91 -9.71
C GLU A 23 6.05 15.23 -8.34
N LEU A 24 5.63 13.96 -8.29
CA LEU A 24 5.55 13.16 -7.07
C LEU A 24 6.38 11.88 -7.19
N GLU A 25 6.96 11.46 -6.07
CA GLU A 25 7.64 10.17 -5.93
C GLU A 25 6.80 9.25 -5.03
N VAL A 26 6.67 7.99 -5.43
CA VAL A 26 5.97 6.97 -4.66
C VAL A 26 6.98 5.93 -4.18
N LYS A 27 6.93 5.63 -2.88
CA LYS A 27 7.64 4.51 -2.26
C LYS A 27 6.63 3.46 -1.81
N TYR A 28 6.78 2.25 -2.32
CA TYR A 28 6.01 1.09 -1.87
C TYR A 28 6.78 0.32 -0.80
N ILE A 29 6.08 -0.08 0.26
CA ILE A 29 6.65 -0.80 1.39
C ILE A 29 5.79 -2.05 1.61
N VAL A 30 6.42 -3.22 1.57
CA VAL A 30 5.74 -4.43 2.01
C VAL A 30 5.68 -4.44 3.53
N SER A 31 4.50 -4.17 4.09
CA SER A 31 4.31 -4.09 5.54
C SER A 31 3.97 -5.43 6.18
N GLU A 32 3.35 -6.36 5.44
CA GLU A 32 3.05 -7.71 5.93
C GLU A 32 3.01 -8.73 4.78
N LYS A 33 3.45 -9.96 5.06
CA LYS A 33 3.24 -11.14 4.21
C LYS A 33 2.65 -12.25 5.08
N LYS A 34 1.53 -12.83 4.67
CA LYS A 34 0.94 -13.99 5.36
C LYS A 34 0.26 -14.93 4.39
N GLU A 35 -0.08 -16.12 4.85
CA GLU A 35 -0.89 -17.07 4.09
C GLU A 35 -2.31 -17.12 4.67
N ASP A 36 -3.32 -17.09 3.79
CA ASP A 36 -4.73 -17.24 4.16
C ASP A 36 -5.44 -18.11 3.11
N LYS A 37 -6.02 -19.23 3.56
CA LYS A 37 -6.87 -20.12 2.76
C LYS A 37 -6.28 -20.54 1.40
N GLY A 38 -4.98 -20.83 1.37
CA GLY A 38 -4.27 -21.25 0.15
C GLY A 38 -3.78 -20.10 -0.75
N TYR A 39 -3.90 -18.86 -0.30
CA TYR A 39 -3.40 -17.67 -0.97
C TYR A 39 -2.34 -16.99 -0.13
N GLY A 40 -1.42 -16.27 -0.79
CA GLY A 40 -0.61 -15.27 -0.12
C GLY A 40 -1.42 -13.98 0.04
N ILE A 41 -1.39 -13.37 1.21
CA ILE A 41 -1.88 -12.02 1.45
C ILE A 41 -0.66 -11.13 1.66
N LEU A 42 -0.61 -10.04 0.89
CA LEU A 42 0.44 -9.03 0.95
C LEU A 42 -0.20 -7.73 1.43
N ALA A 43 0.27 -7.17 2.53
CA ALA A 43 -0.05 -5.80 2.91
C ALA A 43 1.02 -4.88 2.34
N ILE A 44 0.59 -3.88 1.59
CA ILE A 44 1.43 -2.82 1.04
C ILE A 44 1.04 -1.50 1.66
N ASP A 45 2.04 -0.82 2.19
CA ASP A 45 1.97 0.58 2.54
C ASP A 45 2.58 1.38 1.38
N PHE A 46 2.11 2.60 1.17
CA PHE A 46 2.77 3.51 0.25
C PHE A 46 2.86 4.91 0.82
N GLU A 47 3.98 5.55 0.53
CA GLU A 47 4.32 6.91 0.90
C GLU A 47 4.50 7.70 -0.39
N ILE A 48 3.83 8.84 -0.50
CA ILE A 48 3.95 9.74 -1.65
C ILE A 48 4.53 11.05 -1.17
N SER A 49 5.65 11.44 -1.77
CA SER A 49 6.36 12.68 -1.46
C SER A 49 6.44 13.58 -2.69
N MET A 50 6.54 14.88 -2.45
CA MET A 50 6.90 15.87 -3.45
C MET A 50 8.35 15.64 -3.91
N VAL A 51 8.61 15.64 -5.22
CA VAL A 51 9.99 15.45 -5.71
C VAL A 51 10.89 16.61 -5.31
N ARG A 52 10.38 17.85 -5.38
CA ARG A 52 11.16 19.09 -5.17
C ARG A 52 11.80 19.22 -3.79
N ASP A 53 11.13 18.74 -2.74
CA ASP A 53 11.51 18.98 -1.34
C ASP A 53 11.41 17.71 -0.48
N LYS A 54 11.08 16.57 -1.10
CA LYS A 54 10.87 15.26 -0.44
C LYS A 54 9.82 15.30 0.68
N LYS A 55 8.95 16.32 0.70
CA LYS A 55 7.88 16.43 1.69
C LYS A 55 6.84 15.34 1.46
N LEU A 56 6.56 14.56 2.49
CA LEU A 56 5.51 13.55 2.48
C LEU A 56 4.13 14.21 2.46
N VAL A 57 3.30 13.86 1.48
CA VAL A 57 2.00 14.51 1.23
C VAL A 57 0.85 13.53 1.19
N ILE A 58 1.08 12.24 0.91
CA ILE A 58 0.07 11.20 1.01
C ILE A 58 0.69 9.97 1.65
N VAL A 59 -0.04 9.34 2.56
CA VAL A 59 0.31 8.04 3.15
C VAL A 59 -0.84 7.09 3.00
N SER A 60 -0.52 5.82 2.82
CA SER A 60 -1.49 4.76 2.87
C SER A 60 -0.94 3.52 3.52
N HIS A 61 -1.73 2.90 4.38
CA HIS A 61 -1.34 1.74 5.15
C HIS A 61 -2.28 0.56 4.93
N LYS A 62 -1.71 -0.64 4.99
CA LYS A 62 -2.42 -1.92 4.98
C LYS A 62 -3.33 -2.11 3.75
N ASN A 63 -2.84 -1.73 2.56
CA ASN A 63 -3.50 -2.11 1.32
C ASN A 63 -3.29 -3.61 1.10
N LEU A 64 -4.35 -4.40 1.21
CA LEU A 64 -4.27 -5.86 1.16
C LEU A 64 -4.45 -6.37 -0.27
N TYR A 65 -3.48 -7.16 -0.72
CA TYR A 65 -3.49 -7.83 -2.01
C TYR A 65 -3.52 -9.34 -1.79
N ARG A 66 -4.41 -10.03 -2.51
CA ARG A 66 -4.48 -11.49 -2.53
C ARG A 66 -3.72 -12.01 -3.74
N ILE A 67 -2.68 -12.79 -3.49
CA ILE A 67 -1.77 -13.31 -4.50
C ILE A 67 -1.97 -14.82 -4.59
N LYS A 68 -2.20 -15.31 -5.81
CA LYS A 68 -2.25 -16.75 -6.06
C LYS A 68 -0.87 -17.34 -5.84
N ARG A 69 -0.81 -18.46 -5.11
CA ARG A 69 0.43 -19.24 -5.02
C ARG A 69 0.71 -19.83 -6.41
N LEU A 70 1.97 -19.76 -6.84
CA LEU A 70 2.39 -20.54 -8.00
C LEU A 70 2.19 -22.02 -7.65
N SER A 71 1.46 -22.74 -8.50
CA SER A 71 1.38 -24.19 -8.41
C SER A 71 2.76 -24.75 -8.75
N PRO A 72 3.34 -25.68 -7.97
CA PRO A 72 4.57 -26.35 -8.36
C PRO A 72 4.31 -27.17 -9.63
N GLY A 73 4.58 -26.58 -10.80
CA GLY A 73 4.24 -27.12 -12.11
C GLY A 73 4.05 -26.08 -13.23
N SER A 74 3.97 -24.78 -12.93
CA SER A 74 3.81 -23.73 -13.95
C SER A 74 5.11 -23.26 -14.62
N HIS A 75 6.22 -23.98 -14.38
CA HIS A 75 7.51 -23.81 -15.08
C HIS A 75 8.02 -25.18 -15.53
N SER A 76 7.33 -25.80 -16.48
CA SER A 76 7.84 -26.89 -17.34
C SER A 76 6.83 -27.23 -18.41
#